data_AF-A0A6M0IUG8-F1
#
_entry.id   AF-A0A6M0IUG8-F1
#
_cell.length_a   1.000
_cell.length_b   1.000
_cell.length_c   1.000
_cell.angle_alpha   90.00
_cell.angle_beta   90.00
_cell.angle_gamma   90.00
#
_symmetry.space_group_name_H-M   'P 1'
#
loop_
_entity.id
_entity.type
_entity.pdbx_description
1 polymer ?
#
loop_
_entity_poly.entity_id
_entity_poly.type
_entity_poly.pdbx_seq_one_letter_code
_entity_poly.pdbx_strand_id
1 'polypeptide(L)'
;MKNCYKLAMTAAIVGFGLGMLNVAQAATVSLSSSNQGWWSKTAGNSNQNDNYITGNLDATNYANFFTFDLNDLAGVSTATLQVKRFQGAGNPTKTLGFFDVSTAADVLAQKVNNPNAVIYNDLVSGKNYGTFNVSTFGNSDEILSFVLNSDAIADINASSGRFFSIGGALLGDIGIGEQYLFGFSFDSSATLVLNTDLASVPEPGILNGAVLVGITVLLLKRKGKAF
;
A
#
# COMPACT_ATOMS: atom_id res chain seq x y z
N MET A 1 -36.75 -27.80 71.76
CA MET A 1 -37.02 -26.69 70.81
C MET A 1 -35.96 -26.71 69.72
N LYS A 2 -36.39 -26.69 68.46
CA LYS A 2 -35.58 -26.93 67.25
C LYS A 2 -34.52 -25.85 67.06
N ASN A 3 -33.23 -26.21 67.03
CA ASN A 3 -32.18 -25.35 66.51
C ASN A 3 -31.92 -25.72 65.05
N CYS A 4 -32.49 -24.95 64.14
CA CYS A 4 -32.19 -25.01 62.71
C CYS A 4 -30.82 -24.35 62.46
N TYR A 5 -29.83 -25.13 62.01
CA TYR A 5 -28.59 -24.56 61.47
C TYR A 5 -28.78 -24.34 59.98
N LYS A 6 -28.85 -23.06 59.56
CA LYS A 6 -28.81 -22.68 58.15
C LYS A 6 -27.38 -22.85 57.64
N LEU A 7 -27.17 -23.77 56.71
CA LEU A 7 -25.94 -23.89 55.94
C LEU A 7 -25.97 -22.80 54.85
N ALA A 8 -25.10 -21.79 54.95
CA ALA A 8 -24.90 -20.84 53.86
C ALA A 8 -23.76 -21.37 52.98
N MET A 9 -24.09 -21.85 51.78
CA MET A 9 -23.08 -22.11 50.74
C MET A 9 -22.89 -20.84 49.92
N THR A 10 -21.72 -20.23 50.07
CA THR A 10 -21.28 -19.13 49.20
C THR A 10 -20.58 -19.75 47.99
N ALA A 11 -21.16 -19.58 46.80
CA ALA A 11 -20.54 -19.99 45.55
C ALA A 11 -19.40 -19.03 45.19
N ALA A 12 -18.20 -19.56 44.95
CA ALA A 12 -17.11 -18.82 44.34
C ALA A 12 -17.32 -18.78 42.83
N ILE A 13 -17.55 -17.59 42.27
CA ILE A 13 -17.52 -17.37 40.82
C ILE A 13 -16.03 -17.32 40.43
N VAL A 14 -15.55 -18.40 39.81
CA VAL A 14 -14.27 -18.38 39.09
C VAL A 14 -14.52 -17.62 37.78
N GLY A 15 -14.16 -16.34 37.76
CA GLY A 15 -14.13 -15.56 36.53
C GLY A 15 -12.98 -16.06 35.65
N PHE A 16 -13.28 -16.81 34.60
CA PHE A 16 -12.34 -17.03 33.51
C PHE A 16 -12.18 -15.70 32.77
N GLY A 17 -10.99 -15.11 32.83
CA GLY A 17 -10.61 -14.01 31.96
C GLY A 17 -10.64 -14.50 30.51
N LEU A 18 -11.64 -14.06 29.75
CA LEU A 18 -11.65 -14.20 28.30
C LEU A 18 -10.55 -13.29 27.75
N GLY A 19 -9.38 -13.87 27.45
CA GLY A 19 -8.40 -13.20 26.61
C GLY A 19 -9.06 -12.93 25.25
N MET A 20 -9.25 -11.66 24.91
CA MET A 20 -9.70 -11.29 23.58
C MET A 20 -8.61 -11.68 22.58
N LEU A 21 -8.90 -12.68 21.75
CA LEU A 21 -8.13 -12.94 20.54
C LEU A 21 -8.29 -11.73 19.62
N ASN A 22 -7.29 -10.85 19.60
CA ASN A 22 -7.20 -9.81 18.60
C ASN A 22 -6.75 -10.45 17.29
N VAL A 23 -7.71 -10.64 16.38
CA VAL A 23 -7.41 -11.07 15.01
C VAL A 23 -6.83 -9.84 14.30
N ALA A 24 -5.59 -9.93 13.79
CA ALA A 24 -5.05 -8.91 12.92
C ALA A 24 -5.96 -8.78 11.69
N GLN A 25 -6.47 -7.58 11.42
CA GLN A 25 -7.31 -7.31 10.27
C GLN A 25 -6.47 -6.60 9.20
N ALA A 26 -6.38 -7.18 8.00
CA ALA A 26 -5.75 -6.52 6.87
C ALA A 26 -6.41 -5.16 6.62
N ALA A 27 -5.60 -4.12 6.43
CA ALA A 27 -6.09 -2.77 6.15
C ALA A 27 -5.80 -2.41 4.69
N THR A 28 -6.76 -1.76 4.03
CA THR A 28 -6.54 -1.19 2.70
C THR A 28 -6.09 0.26 2.84
N VAL A 29 -4.95 0.59 2.24
CA VAL A 29 -4.37 1.94 2.17
C VAL A 29 -4.41 2.39 0.71
N SER A 30 -4.79 3.63 0.46
CA SER A 30 -4.75 4.24 -0.88
C SER A 30 -3.87 5.48 -0.86
N LEU A 31 -2.81 5.47 -1.67
CA LEU A 31 -1.84 6.54 -1.75
C LEU A 31 -1.95 7.23 -3.10
N SER A 32 -2.29 8.52 -3.12
CA SER A 32 -2.19 9.33 -4.34
C SER A 32 -0.73 9.56 -4.70
N SER A 33 -0.43 9.63 -6.00
CA SER A 33 0.91 9.93 -6.50
C SER A 33 1.42 11.26 -5.94
N SER A 34 2.57 11.24 -5.29
CA SER A 34 3.29 12.44 -4.81
C SER A 34 3.91 13.21 -5.96
N ASN A 35 4.30 12.51 -7.03
CA ASN A 35 4.67 13.10 -8.31
C ASN A 35 4.39 12.13 -9.46
N GLN A 36 4.22 12.65 -10.67
CA GLN A 36 4.03 11.85 -11.87
C GLN A 36 4.46 12.63 -13.10
N GLY A 37 4.56 11.94 -14.23
CA GLY A 37 4.77 12.59 -15.51
C GLY A 37 5.35 11.66 -16.54
N TRP A 38 6.14 12.23 -17.45
CA TRP A 38 6.92 11.47 -18.43
C TRP A 38 8.35 12.01 -18.56
N TRP A 39 9.23 11.13 -19.03
CA TRP A 39 10.54 11.47 -19.56
C TRP A 39 10.66 11.04 -21.02
N SER A 40 11.54 11.71 -21.76
CA SER A 40 11.83 11.44 -23.17
C SER A 40 13.33 11.53 -23.41
N LYS A 41 13.80 10.79 -24.42
CA LYS A 41 15.17 10.91 -24.93
C LYS A 41 15.40 12.22 -25.68
N THR A 42 14.34 12.82 -26.23
CA THR A 42 14.45 13.90 -27.24
C THR A 42 13.55 15.10 -26.96
N ALA A 43 12.40 14.90 -26.30
CA ALA A 43 11.48 16.01 -26.03
C ALA A 43 11.71 16.67 -24.67
N GLY A 44 11.64 18.00 -24.68
CA GLY A 44 11.71 18.81 -23.47
C GLY A 44 10.42 18.74 -22.66
N ASN A 45 10.54 18.75 -21.33
CA ASN A 45 9.46 18.71 -20.36
C ASN A 45 9.63 19.79 -19.28
N SER A 46 8.64 19.99 -18.41
CA SER A 46 8.70 20.93 -17.29
C SER A 46 8.11 20.36 -16.01
N ASN A 47 8.52 20.91 -14.85
CA ASN A 47 8.08 20.45 -13.54
C ASN A 47 6.56 20.58 -13.31
N GLN A 48 5.87 21.40 -14.11
CA GLN A 48 4.41 21.60 -14.04
C GLN A 48 3.63 20.60 -14.91
N ASN A 49 4.32 19.80 -15.72
CA ASN A 49 3.69 18.85 -16.60
C ASN A 49 3.55 17.49 -15.91
N ASP A 50 2.31 17.22 -15.47
CA ASP A 50 1.91 15.98 -14.82
C ASP A 50 1.21 15.00 -15.77
N ASN A 51 1.19 15.29 -17.08
CA ASN A 51 0.76 14.33 -18.10
C ASN A 51 1.65 13.08 -17.99
N TYR A 52 1.06 11.88 -18.00
CA TYR A 52 1.74 10.59 -17.81
C TYR A 52 1.61 9.71 -19.06
N ILE A 53 1.77 10.33 -20.23
CA ILE A 53 1.80 9.65 -21.51
C ILE A 53 2.94 8.62 -21.58
N THR A 54 2.64 7.46 -22.17
CA THR A 54 3.63 6.45 -22.52
C THR A 54 3.42 5.97 -23.95
N GLY A 55 4.51 5.72 -24.68
CA GLY A 55 4.50 5.34 -26.09
C GLY A 55 4.93 6.49 -27.01
N ASN A 56 4.48 6.46 -28.26
CA ASN A 56 4.83 7.41 -29.30
C ASN A 56 3.68 8.38 -29.61
N LEU A 57 3.92 9.68 -29.48
CA LEU A 57 3.03 10.76 -29.91
C LEU A 57 3.87 11.77 -30.68
N ASP A 58 3.39 12.21 -31.86
CA ASP A 58 4.12 13.16 -32.73
C ASP A 58 5.59 12.77 -32.99
N ALA A 59 5.84 11.49 -33.28
CA ALA A 59 7.17 10.91 -33.49
C ALA A 59 8.13 11.00 -32.28
N THR A 60 7.63 11.37 -31.11
CA THR A 60 8.39 11.40 -29.86
C THR A 60 8.00 10.23 -28.97
N ASN A 61 9.02 9.56 -28.42
CA ASN A 61 8.81 8.50 -27.44
C ASN A 61 8.80 9.06 -26.01
N TYR A 62 7.80 8.64 -25.25
CA TYR A 62 7.56 9.00 -23.87
C TYR A 62 7.54 7.74 -23.01
N ALA A 63 8.11 7.83 -21.82
CA ALA A 63 8.03 6.83 -20.77
C ALA A 63 7.46 7.51 -19.53
N ASN A 64 6.37 6.98 -18.99
CA ASN A 64 5.72 7.59 -17.84
C ASN A 64 6.32 7.09 -16.54
N PHE A 65 6.05 7.82 -15.46
CA PHE A 65 6.39 7.41 -14.11
C PHE A 65 5.35 7.88 -13.12
N PHE A 66 5.29 7.18 -11.98
CA PHE A 66 4.51 7.55 -10.81
C PHE A 66 5.37 7.35 -9.57
N THR A 67 5.29 8.29 -8.62
CA THR A 67 6.04 8.26 -7.36
C THR A 67 5.08 8.38 -6.20
N PHE A 68 5.23 7.50 -5.21
CA PHE A 68 4.39 7.43 -4.02
C PHE A 68 5.23 7.54 -2.76
N ASP A 69 4.75 8.32 -1.79
CA ASP A 69 5.34 8.39 -0.44
C ASP A 69 4.85 7.21 0.41
N LEU A 70 5.78 6.37 0.90
CA LEU A 70 5.49 5.21 1.74
C LEU A 70 5.83 5.43 3.23
N ASN A 71 5.94 6.69 3.68
CA ASN A 71 6.40 7.05 5.04
C ASN A 71 5.66 6.34 6.19
N ASP A 72 4.38 5.97 6.02
CA ASP A 72 3.56 5.34 7.06
C ASP A 72 3.20 3.87 6.76
N LEU A 73 3.88 3.24 5.81
CA LEU A 73 3.51 1.93 5.31
C LEU A 73 4.37 0.82 5.94
N ALA A 74 3.74 -0.15 6.60
CA ALA A 74 4.38 -1.35 7.09
C ALA A 74 3.70 -2.59 6.49
N GLY A 75 4.49 -3.47 5.88
CA GLY A 75 4.09 -4.80 5.42
C GLY A 75 2.94 -4.81 4.43
N VAL A 76 3.22 -4.92 3.13
CA VAL A 76 2.24 -5.04 2.05
C VAL A 76 2.14 -6.48 1.56
N SER A 77 0.91 -6.99 1.46
CA SER A 77 0.61 -8.28 0.84
C SER A 77 0.15 -8.18 -0.61
N THR A 78 -0.50 -7.07 -1.00
CA THR A 78 -0.92 -6.84 -2.39
C THR A 78 -0.80 -5.37 -2.77
N ALA A 79 -0.48 -5.10 -4.04
CA ALA A 79 -0.45 -3.75 -4.58
C ALA A 79 -1.20 -3.68 -5.92
N THR A 80 -1.98 -2.62 -6.12
CA THR A 80 -2.68 -2.32 -7.37
C THR A 80 -2.43 -0.86 -7.74
N LEU A 81 -1.84 -0.63 -8.91
CA LEU A 81 -1.74 0.71 -9.48
C LEU A 81 -3.04 1.05 -10.22
N GLN A 82 -3.64 2.18 -9.87
CA GLN A 82 -4.82 2.72 -10.53
C GLN A 82 -4.48 4.00 -11.26
N VAL A 83 -4.85 4.07 -12.55
CA VAL A 83 -4.67 5.27 -13.38
C VAL A 83 -5.94 5.53 -14.18
N LYS A 84 -6.22 6.80 -14.46
CA LYS A 84 -7.31 7.18 -15.34
C LYS A 84 -6.89 6.98 -16.80
N ARG A 85 -7.79 6.46 -17.63
CA ARG A 85 -7.48 6.06 -19.03
C ARG A 85 -7.05 7.24 -19.90
N PHE A 86 -7.76 8.36 -19.84
CA PHE A 86 -7.61 9.48 -20.77
C PHE A 86 -7.61 9.03 -22.23
N GLN A 87 -6.71 9.56 -23.05
CA GLN A 87 -6.64 9.27 -24.48
C GLN A 87 -5.55 8.24 -24.78
N GLY A 88 -5.83 7.36 -25.74
CA GLY A 88 -4.83 6.51 -26.37
C GLY A 88 -5.04 6.51 -27.89
N ALA A 89 -4.00 6.14 -28.62
CA ALA A 89 -4.05 6.07 -30.08
C ALA A 89 -3.25 4.89 -30.63
N GLY A 90 -3.52 4.56 -31.89
CA GLY A 90 -2.85 3.50 -32.62
C GLY A 90 -3.58 2.16 -32.54
N ASN A 91 -2.84 1.06 -32.40
CA ASN A 91 -3.42 -0.29 -32.39
C ASN A 91 -4.51 -0.45 -31.32
N PRO A 92 -5.58 -1.22 -31.57
CA PRO A 92 -6.71 -1.41 -30.65
C PRO A 92 -6.30 -1.83 -29.23
N THR A 93 -5.20 -2.55 -29.11
CA THR A 93 -4.67 -3.02 -27.83
C THR A 93 -3.17 -2.82 -27.80
N LYS A 94 -2.67 -2.38 -26.65
CA LYS A 94 -1.27 -2.16 -26.35
C LYS A 94 -0.81 -3.00 -25.19
N THR A 95 0.41 -3.51 -25.29
CA THR A 95 1.08 -4.18 -24.18
C THR A 95 1.80 -3.13 -23.37
N LEU A 96 1.33 -2.89 -22.15
CA LEU A 96 1.92 -1.96 -21.18
C LEU A 96 2.74 -2.77 -20.17
N GLY A 97 4.00 -2.41 -20.00
CA GLY A 97 4.86 -2.93 -18.94
C GLY A 97 5.09 -1.90 -17.85
N PHE A 98 5.19 -2.36 -16.61
CA PHE A 98 5.71 -1.55 -15.51
C PHE A 98 7.03 -2.10 -14.98
N PHE A 99 7.91 -1.21 -14.53
CA PHE A 99 9.28 -1.54 -14.13
C PHE A 99 9.71 -0.81 -12.87
N ASP A 100 10.74 -1.34 -12.21
CA ASP A 100 11.47 -0.63 -11.16
C ASP A 100 12.13 0.64 -11.71
N VAL A 101 12.43 1.57 -10.82
CA VAL A 101 13.05 2.85 -11.16
C VAL A 101 14.18 3.10 -10.19
N SER A 102 15.40 3.17 -10.70
CA SER A 102 16.60 3.44 -9.90
C SER A 102 16.89 4.95 -9.78
N THR A 103 16.34 5.75 -10.69
CA THR A 103 16.38 7.23 -10.62
C THR A 103 15.67 7.70 -9.36
N ALA A 104 16.36 8.52 -8.56
CA ALA A 104 15.80 9.06 -7.33
C ALA A 104 14.54 9.89 -7.58
N ALA A 105 13.58 9.80 -6.66
CA ALA A 105 12.27 10.44 -6.77
C ALA A 105 12.34 11.98 -6.94
N ASP A 106 13.28 12.63 -6.24
CA ASP A 106 13.53 14.06 -6.36
C ASP A 106 14.08 14.44 -7.74
N VAL A 107 14.93 13.60 -8.33
CA VAL A 107 15.44 13.77 -9.70
C VAL A 107 14.33 13.56 -10.75
N LEU A 108 13.42 12.59 -10.56
CA LEU A 108 12.26 12.40 -11.44
C LEU A 108 11.33 13.62 -11.43
N ALA A 109 11.08 14.18 -10.25
CA ALA A 109 10.21 15.33 -10.06
C ALA A 109 10.85 16.63 -10.56
N GLN A 110 12.15 16.80 -10.31
CA GLN A 110 12.93 17.93 -10.78
C GLN A 110 13.46 17.64 -12.19
N LYS A 111 12.62 17.94 -13.19
CA LYS A 111 12.92 17.78 -14.62
C LYS A 111 13.96 18.79 -15.12
N VAL A 112 14.96 19.17 -14.33
CA VAL A 112 15.98 20.19 -14.68
C VAL A 112 16.92 19.71 -15.80
N ASN A 113 17.17 18.41 -15.88
CA ASN A 113 18.09 17.79 -16.85
C ASN A 113 17.37 17.15 -18.04
N ASN A 114 16.22 17.68 -18.45
CA ASN A 114 15.44 17.14 -19.56
C ASN A 114 15.89 17.73 -20.93
N PRO A 115 15.77 17.00 -22.05
CA PRO A 115 15.51 15.56 -22.15
C PRO A 115 16.68 14.72 -21.62
N ASN A 116 16.42 13.49 -21.18
CA ASN A 116 17.45 12.62 -20.62
C ASN A 116 17.25 11.16 -21.02
N ALA A 117 18.19 10.63 -21.82
CA ALA A 117 18.11 9.26 -22.28
C ALA A 117 18.38 8.21 -21.18
N VAL A 118 19.16 8.54 -20.15
CA VAL A 118 19.45 7.63 -19.04
C VAL A 118 18.20 7.44 -18.18
N ILE A 119 17.54 8.54 -17.78
CA ILE A 119 16.29 8.48 -17.02
C ILE A 119 15.21 7.79 -17.86
N TYR A 120 15.08 8.12 -19.15
CA TYR A 120 14.14 7.40 -20.02
C TYR A 120 14.40 5.89 -20.03
N ASN A 121 15.65 5.45 -20.19
CA ASN A 121 15.97 4.02 -20.25
C ASN A 121 15.69 3.29 -18.93
N ASP A 122 15.85 3.98 -17.79
CA ASP A 122 15.50 3.49 -16.46
C ASP A 122 13.98 3.29 -16.29
N LEU A 123 13.14 4.10 -16.94
CA LEU A 123 11.68 3.96 -16.86
C LEU A 123 11.08 2.85 -17.74
N VAL A 124 11.81 2.40 -18.78
CA VAL A 124 11.26 1.48 -19.81
C VAL A 124 11.79 0.05 -19.70
N SER A 125 12.64 -0.23 -18.73
CA SER A 125 13.27 -1.54 -18.57
C SER A 125 13.66 -1.78 -17.11
N GLY A 126 14.10 -2.99 -16.80
CA GLY A 126 14.46 -3.39 -15.44
C GLY A 126 13.66 -4.59 -14.97
N LYS A 127 13.54 -4.73 -13.66
CA LYS A 127 12.67 -5.70 -13.01
C LYS A 127 11.20 -5.37 -13.30
N ASN A 128 10.51 -6.32 -13.91
CA ASN A 128 9.11 -6.13 -14.33
C ASN A 128 8.16 -6.27 -13.13
N TYR A 129 7.24 -5.30 -12.99
CA TYR A 129 6.18 -5.30 -11.98
C TYR A 129 4.83 -5.79 -12.50
N GLY A 130 4.74 -6.02 -13.81
CA GLY A 130 3.56 -6.53 -14.48
C GLY A 130 3.56 -6.17 -15.96
N THR A 131 2.78 -6.92 -16.73
CA THR A 131 2.53 -6.68 -18.15
C THR A 131 1.05 -6.84 -18.44
N PHE A 132 0.45 -5.85 -19.10
CA PHE A 132 -1.00 -5.73 -19.25
C PHE A 132 -1.38 -5.40 -20.69
N ASN A 133 -2.46 -6.00 -21.15
CA ASN A 133 -3.09 -5.61 -22.41
C ASN A 133 -4.11 -4.49 -22.13
N VAL A 134 -3.87 -3.31 -22.68
CA VAL A 134 -4.69 -2.12 -22.47
C VAL A 134 -5.29 -1.68 -23.80
N SER A 135 -6.62 -1.54 -23.83
CA SER A 135 -7.32 -0.96 -24.98
C SER A 135 -6.91 0.50 -25.18
N THR A 136 -6.71 0.94 -26.43
CA THR A 136 -6.47 2.36 -26.74
C THR A 136 -7.75 3.18 -26.78
N PHE A 137 -8.92 2.53 -26.83
CA PHE A 137 -10.25 3.14 -26.80
C PHE A 137 -11.00 2.74 -25.52
N GLY A 138 -11.97 3.56 -25.12
CA GLY A 138 -12.78 3.36 -23.94
C GLY A 138 -13.29 4.69 -23.39
N ASN A 139 -13.96 4.64 -22.24
CA ASN A 139 -14.32 5.87 -21.53
C ASN A 139 -13.04 6.54 -21.00
N SER A 140 -12.79 7.80 -21.37
CA SER A 140 -11.62 8.56 -20.91
C SER A 140 -11.57 8.72 -19.39
N ASP A 141 -12.72 8.62 -18.72
CA ASP A 141 -12.85 8.70 -17.26
C ASP A 141 -12.75 7.35 -16.54
N GLU A 142 -12.56 6.25 -17.28
CA GLU A 142 -12.38 4.93 -16.69
C GLU A 142 -11.08 4.87 -15.87
N ILE A 143 -11.20 4.34 -14.65
CA ILE A 143 -10.04 4.00 -13.81
C ILE A 143 -9.61 2.57 -14.14
N LEU A 144 -8.42 2.43 -14.71
CA LEU A 144 -7.78 1.16 -14.99
C LEU A 144 -7.03 0.69 -13.75
N SER A 145 -7.16 -0.59 -13.41
CA SER A 145 -6.52 -1.21 -12.26
C SER A 145 -5.52 -2.27 -12.71
N PHE A 146 -4.27 -2.13 -12.27
CA PHE A 146 -3.16 -3.01 -12.60
C PHE A 146 -2.62 -3.67 -11.33
N VAL A 147 -2.94 -4.95 -11.15
CA VAL A 147 -2.44 -5.74 -10.00
C VAL A 147 -0.96 -6.02 -10.20
N LEU A 148 -0.12 -5.47 -9.34
CA LEU A 148 1.33 -5.62 -9.43
C LEU A 148 1.78 -6.99 -8.87
N ASN A 149 2.87 -7.50 -9.41
CA ASN A 149 3.40 -8.83 -9.05
C ASN A 149 4.20 -8.84 -7.73
N SER A 150 4.74 -10.00 -7.37
CA SER A 150 5.54 -10.18 -6.16
C SER A 150 6.83 -9.35 -6.13
N ASP A 151 7.41 -9.04 -7.29
CA ASP A 151 8.62 -8.22 -7.38
C ASP A 151 8.34 -6.77 -6.98
N ALA A 152 7.18 -6.24 -7.40
CA ALA A 152 6.71 -4.93 -6.98
C ALA A 152 6.41 -4.89 -5.48
N ILE A 153 5.74 -5.93 -4.96
CA ILE A 153 5.42 -6.04 -3.54
C ILE A 153 6.71 -6.09 -2.70
N ALA A 154 7.74 -6.82 -3.16
CA ALA A 154 9.05 -6.86 -2.49
C ALA A 154 9.71 -5.47 -2.44
N ASP A 155 9.67 -4.71 -3.53
CA ASP A 155 10.29 -3.38 -3.57
C ASP A 155 9.52 -2.31 -2.82
N ILE A 156 8.19 -2.37 -2.83
CA ILE A 156 7.33 -1.53 -1.99
C ILE A 156 7.68 -1.76 -0.52
N ASN A 157 7.78 -3.02 -0.09
CA ASN A 157 8.17 -3.38 1.28
C ASN A 157 9.60 -2.93 1.61
N ALA A 158 10.55 -3.10 0.69
CA ALA A 158 11.92 -2.63 0.87
C ALA A 158 12.01 -1.08 0.89
N SER A 159 11.02 -0.38 0.34
CA SER A 159 10.93 1.08 0.28
C SER A 159 10.07 1.68 1.38
N SER A 160 9.63 0.89 2.36
CA SER A 160 8.94 1.38 3.57
C SER A 160 9.72 2.55 4.21
N GLY A 161 9.01 3.63 4.55
CA GLY A 161 9.63 4.85 5.08
C GLY A 161 10.33 5.73 4.03
N ARG A 162 10.15 5.47 2.74
CA ARG A 162 10.79 6.18 1.62
C ARG A 162 9.82 6.34 0.45
N PHE A 163 10.26 7.03 -0.61
CA PHE A 163 9.52 7.05 -1.87
C PHE A 163 9.69 5.74 -2.65
N PHE A 164 8.62 5.32 -3.30
CA PHE A 164 8.61 4.26 -4.31
C PHE A 164 8.21 4.85 -5.65
N SER A 165 9.01 4.59 -6.69
CA SER A 165 8.71 5.02 -8.06
C SER A 165 8.56 3.81 -8.99
N ILE A 166 7.65 3.94 -9.95
CA ILE A 166 7.33 2.91 -10.94
C ILE A 166 7.31 3.54 -12.33
N GLY A 167 8.04 2.94 -13.27
CA GLY A 167 8.12 3.37 -14.67
C GLY A 167 7.16 2.58 -15.53
N GLY A 168 6.59 3.20 -16.57
CA GLY A 168 5.67 2.54 -17.50
C GLY A 168 5.97 2.81 -18.98
N ALA A 169 5.96 1.73 -19.75
CA ALA A 169 6.34 1.73 -21.16
C ALA A 169 5.45 0.81 -22.01
N LEU A 170 5.17 1.23 -23.25
CA LEU A 170 4.64 0.29 -24.24
C LEU A 170 5.72 -0.70 -24.67
N LEU A 171 5.36 -1.98 -24.69
CA LEU A 171 6.22 -3.09 -25.08
C LEU A 171 5.87 -3.62 -26.47
N GLY A 172 6.84 -4.30 -27.07
CA GLY A 172 6.68 -4.95 -28.38
C GLY A 172 6.79 -3.98 -29.54
N ASP A 173 6.27 -4.39 -30.71
CA ASP A 173 6.33 -3.59 -31.93
C ASP A 173 5.36 -2.41 -31.84
N ILE A 174 5.95 -1.23 -31.65
CA ILE A 174 5.26 0.05 -31.66
C ILE A 174 5.12 0.44 -33.14
N GLY A 175 4.05 -0.04 -33.78
CA GLY A 175 3.80 0.11 -35.21
C GLY A 175 3.83 1.57 -35.72
N ILE A 176 3.51 1.78 -37.00
CA ILE A 176 3.60 3.10 -37.62
C ILE A 176 2.59 4.11 -37.05
N GLY A 177 2.97 5.40 -37.02
CA GLY A 177 2.11 6.49 -36.54
C GLY A 177 2.09 6.64 -35.03
N GLU A 178 1.07 7.33 -34.51
CA GLU A 178 0.88 7.50 -33.08
C GLU A 178 0.48 6.20 -32.41
N GLN A 179 1.16 5.89 -31.31
CA GLN A 179 1.00 4.64 -30.58
C GLN A 179 1.24 4.94 -29.09
N TYR A 180 0.22 5.45 -28.40
CA TYR A 180 0.37 5.88 -27.01
C TYR A 180 -0.83 5.50 -26.14
N LEU A 181 -0.61 5.53 -24.83
CA LEU A 181 -1.64 5.48 -23.79
C LEU A 181 -1.52 6.70 -22.87
N PHE A 182 -2.62 7.05 -22.23
CA PHE A 182 -2.70 8.05 -21.17
C PHE A 182 -2.27 9.47 -21.61
N GLY A 183 -2.46 9.81 -22.89
CA GLY A 183 -2.20 11.15 -23.39
C GLY A 183 -3.20 12.16 -22.82
N PHE A 184 -2.73 13.40 -22.65
CA PHE A 184 -3.52 14.54 -22.15
C PHE A 184 -4.07 14.32 -20.73
N SER A 185 -3.33 13.59 -19.89
CA SER A 185 -3.78 13.17 -18.55
C SER A 185 -3.60 14.23 -17.45
N PHE A 186 -3.95 15.47 -17.77
CA PHE A 186 -3.86 16.60 -16.83
C PHE A 186 -4.91 16.46 -15.72
N ASP A 187 -4.63 17.07 -14.56
CA ASP A 187 -5.56 17.18 -13.41
C ASP A 187 -6.06 15.87 -12.79
N SER A 188 -5.31 14.77 -12.95
CA SER A 188 -5.62 13.49 -12.31
C SER A 188 -4.35 12.85 -11.77
N SER A 189 -4.39 12.40 -10.52
CA SER A 189 -3.28 11.64 -9.92
C SER A 189 -3.51 10.14 -10.05
N ALA A 190 -2.44 9.39 -10.30
CA ALA A 190 -2.46 7.94 -10.11
C ALA A 190 -2.63 7.59 -8.62
N THR A 191 -3.19 6.42 -8.34
CA THR A 191 -3.40 5.92 -6.97
C THR A 191 -2.78 4.54 -6.82
N LEU A 192 -1.97 4.34 -5.79
CA LEU A 192 -1.46 3.04 -5.38
C LEU A 192 -2.35 2.51 -4.25
N VAL A 193 -3.09 1.44 -4.52
CA VAL A 193 -3.96 0.76 -3.56
C VAL A 193 -3.22 -0.46 -3.01
N LEU A 194 -3.06 -0.50 -1.69
CA LEU A 194 -2.25 -1.48 -0.97
C LEU A 194 -3.13 -2.19 0.06
N ASN A 195 -2.91 -3.49 0.24
CA ASN A 195 -3.38 -4.19 1.43
C ASN A 195 -2.18 -4.46 2.33
N THR A 196 -2.29 -4.06 3.59
CA THR A 196 -1.23 -4.24 4.58
C THR A 196 -1.52 -5.42 5.51
N ASP A 197 -0.46 -6.13 5.83
CA ASP A 197 -0.44 -7.13 6.88
C ASP A 197 -0.09 -6.41 8.18
N LEU A 198 -1.06 -6.25 9.08
CA LEU A 198 -0.77 -5.64 10.38
C LEU A 198 0.23 -6.50 11.15
N ALA A 199 1.31 -5.87 11.64
CA ALA A 199 2.10 -6.44 12.72
C ALA A 199 1.17 -6.67 13.93
N SER A 200 1.29 -7.83 14.57
CA SER A 200 0.57 -8.10 15.83
C SER A 200 0.86 -6.95 16.81
N VAL A 201 -0.18 -6.24 17.25
CA VAL A 201 -0.07 -5.27 18.34
C VAL A 201 0.47 -6.04 19.56
N PRO A 202 1.58 -5.62 20.20
CA PRO A 202 2.06 -6.27 21.41
C PRO A 202 0.93 -6.31 22.42
N GLU A 203 0.67 -7.46 23.02
CA GLU A 203 -0.24 -7.52 24.18
C GLU A 203 0.15 -6.38 25.12
N PRO A 204 -0.82 -5.61 25.68
CA PRO A 204 -0.49 -4.63 26.68
C PRO A 204 0.32 -5.36 27.73
N GLY A 205 1.62 -5.04 27.83
CA GLY A 205 2.51 -5.70 28.76
C GLY A 205 1.82 -5.61 30.11
N ILE A 206 1.49 -6.76 30.70
CA ILE A 206 0.95 -6.83 32.04
C ILE A 206 2.07 -6.29 32.93
N LEU A 207 2.05 -4.97 33.12
CA LEU A 207 2.93 -4.28 34.04
C LEU A 207 2.52 -4.82 35.41
N ASN A 208 3.42 -5.58 36.03
CA ASN A 208 3.26 -6.15 37.37
C ASN A 208 2.63 -5.13 38.32
N GLY A 209 1.33 -5.29 38.60
CA GLY A 209 0.59 -4.55 39.60
C GLY A 209 0.13 -5.52 40.68
N ALA A 210 1.04 -5.95 41.54
CA ALA A 210 0.70 -6.65 42.76
C ALA A 210 -0.07 -5.71 43.69
N VAL A 211 -1.24 -6.13 44.17
CA VAL A 211 -1.79 -5.67 45.45
C VAL A 211 -2.26 -6.90 46.23
N LEU A 212 -1.46 -7.27 47.24
CA LEU A 212 -1.91 -8.07 48.37
C LEU A 212 -3.06 -7.33 49.08
N VAL A 213 -4.18 -8.01 49.31
CA VAL A 213 -5.01 -7.74 50.48
C VAL A 213 -5.27 -9.07 51.17
N GLY A 214 -4.53 -9.30 52.25
CA GLY A 214 -4.90 -10.31 53.24
C GLY A 214 -6.09 -9.82 54.05
N ILE A 215 -7.00 -10.74 54.41
CA ILE A 215 -7.82 -10.60 55.61
C ILE A 215 -7.85 -11.96 56.34
N THR A 216 -7.08 -12.00 57.41
CA THR A 216 -7.30 -12.83 58.60
C THR A 216 -8.44 -12.22 59.40
N VAL A 217 -9.46 -12.98 59.83
CA VAL A 217 -10.14 -12.88 61.15
C VAL A 217 -10.85 -14.22 61.41
N LEU A 218 -10.36 -15.08 62.31
CA LEU A 218 -10.50 -15.12 63.78
C LEU A 218 -11.90 -15.44 64.34
N LEU A 219 -11.99 -16.67 64.90
CA LEU A 219 -12.61 -17.08 66.16
C LEU A 219 -14.06 -16.67 66.51
N LEU A 220 -14.88 -17.68 66.75
CA LEU A 220 -15.83 -17.67 67.87
C LEU A 220 -15.68 -18.96 68.71
N LYS A 221 -15.19 -18.72 69.94
CA LYS A 221 -15.17 -19.64 71.08
C LYS A 221 -16.53 -20.29 71.29
N ARG A 222 -16.52 -21.55 71.74
CA ARG A 222 -17.55 -22.01 72.66
C ARG A 222 -16.94 -22.83 73.82
N LYS A 223 -16.80 -22.15 74.96
CA LYS A 223 -16.60 -22.77 76.27
C LYS A 223 -17.81 -23.63 76.61
N GLY A 224 -17.54 -24.73 77.31
CA GLY A 224 -18.45 -25.22 78.34
C GLY A 224 -18.55 -26.73 78.41
N LYS A 225 -17.78 -27.35 79.32
CA LYS A 225 -18.31 -28.32 80.27
C LYS A 225 -17.54 -28.20 81.59
N ALA A 226 -18.27 -27.78 82.62
CA ALA A 226 -17.99 -28.07 84.01
C ALA A 226 -18.93 -29.22 84.40
N PHE A 227 -18.38 -30.27 84.99
CA PHE A 227 -18.84 -30.93 86.22
C PHE A 227 -17.69 -31.82 86.68
#